data_AF-A0A2G2L7U4-F1
#
_entry.id   AF-A0A2G2L7U4-F1
#
_cell.length_a   1.000
_cell.length_b   1.000
_cell.length_c   1.000
_cell.angle_alpha   90.00
_cell.angle_beta   90.00
_cell.angle_gamma   90.00
#
_symmetry.space_group_name_H-M   'P 1'
#
loop_
_entity.id
_entity.type
_entity.pdbx_description
1 polymer ?
#
loop_
_entity_poly.entity_id
_entity_poly.type
_entity_poly.pdbx_seq_one_letter_code
_entity_poly.pdbx_strand_id
1 'polypeptide(L)'
;MIVFQQIKLATFDSFLSLKNIRAKTALWLGIYYFIGLLVFGFLVWQLTENQVFIKNSILDYLFPKSWHGISDMLANFLYESQAKVVLGNLIISTSFILASIFLFPIKEKLSQVFEKESNFHSGEYQEFSLFQQAIEESKLLLFYFSIQSLILWIGYYPYAWSTWLSIILSYCFLFFTFGLDFISPTLQRHRTKYALILKTLFKHPLIPFVFGALFSLPAILLTRVLLANSENTFIETIGFIFISNLFLLTFAIPVGTTIANKTFPLINNTQPPHKKSMTLFYTVISLILIASLFLHSRIVISLHHKSQLLKADYDIDWSSIQYELPSFSQLTQGKAFSNLSFDMQVNNSTEFDIVVENSILYITQKEKNIATIKLSSFSLPAGETHKVKINLGSNTDFRNLSDFNDLMNDWNINMEIDIWPGIPFIFNLKES
;
A
#
# COMPACT_ATOMS: atom_id res chain seq x y z
N MET A 1 -29.04 7.19 -17.98
CA MET A 1 -28.01 8.09 -18.56
C MET A 1 -27.11 7.30 -19.49
N ILE A 2 -26.93 7.79 -20.73
CA ILE A 2 -25.93 7.24 -21.66
C ILE A 2 -24.51 7.67 -21.28
N VAL A 3 -23.49 7.02 -21.84
CA VAL A 3 -22.06 7.26 -21.56
C VAL A 3 -21.69 8.75 -21.64
N PHE A 4 -22.05 9.43 -22.73
CA PHE A 4 -21.75 10.84 -22.93
C PHE A 4 -22.33 11.74 -21.83
N GLN A 5 -23.54 11.45 -21.36
CA GLN A 5 -24.18 12.20 -20.27
C GLN A 5 -23.43 12.01 -18.95
N GLN A 6 -22.92 10.80 -18.67
CA GLN A 6 -22.14 10.52 -17.45
C GLN A 6 -20.83 11.30 -17.44
N ILE A 7 -20.11 11.29 -18.57
CA ILE A 7 -18.86 12.03 -18.71
C ILE A 7 -19.13 13.53 -18.61
N LYS A 8 -20.11 14.06 -19.37
CA LYS A 8 -20.49 15.48 -19.32
C LYS A 8 -20.87 15.92 -17.91
N LEU A 9 -21.61 15.08 -17.17
CA LEU A 9 -21.97 15.32 -15.78
C LEU A 9 -20.73 15.43 -14.89
N ALA A 10 -19.82 14.46 -14.99
CA ALA A 10 -18.63 14.38 -14.13
C ALA A 10 -17.61 15.49 -14.43
N THR A 11 -17.50 15.95 -15.68
CA THR A 11 -16.45 16.89 -16.14
C THR A 11 -16.92 18.34 -16.24
N PHE A 12 -18.03 18.62 -16.94
CA PHE A 12 -18.37 19.97 -17.36
C PHE A 12 -19.50 20.55 -16.52
N ASP A 13 -20.60 19.81 -16.45
CA ASP A 13 -21.84 20.22 -15.78
C ASP A 13 -21.64 20.42 -14.27
N SER A 14 -20.80 19.59 -13.64
CA SER A 14 -20.47 19.67 -12.23
C SER A 14 -19.49 20.83 -11.95
N PHE A 15 -18.51 21.08 -12.83
CA PHE A 15 -17.56 22.19 -12.67
C PHE A 15 -18.20 23.55 -12.95
N LEU A 16 -19.18 23.63 -13.86
CA LEU A 16 -19.96 24.85 -14.07
C LEU A 16 -20.69 25.30 -12.79
N SER A 17 -20.97 24.38 -11.86
CA SER A 17 -21.57 24.73 -10.57
C SER A 17 -20.68 25.60 -9.70
N LEU A 18 -19.36 25.61 -9.92
CA LEU A 18 -18.43 26.48 -9.21
C LEU A 18 -18.71 27.96 -9.49
N LYS A 19 -19.34 28.30 -10.62
CA LYS A 19 -19.82 29.66 -10.91
C LYS A 19 -20.95 30.11 -9.96
N ASN A 20 -21.62 29.16 -9.30
CA ASN A 20 -22.71 29.43 -8.36
C ASN A 20 -22.21 29.61 -6.92
N ILE A 21 -20.90 29.58 -6.67
CA ILE A 21 -20.34 29.84 -5.35
C ILE A 21 -20.71 31.29 -4.95
N ARG A 22 -21.51 31.41 -3.89
CA ARG A 22 -21.85 32.71 -3.27
C ARG A 22 -21.00 32.92 -2.03
N ALA A 23 -21.18 34.08 -1.39
CA ALA A 23 -20.36 34.52 -0.27
C ALA A 23 -20.29 33.52 0.90
N LYS A 24 -21.40 32.84 1.27
CA LYS A 24 -21.36 31.89 2.39
C LYS A 24 -20.65 30.60 2.01
N THR A 25 -20.88 30.08 0.81
CA THR A 25 -20.10 28.94 0.30
C THR A 25 -18.61 29.29 0.25
N ALA A 26 -18.23 30.46 -0.28
CA ALA A 26 -16.84 30.91 -0.34
C ALA A 26 -16.20 31.01 1.05
N LEU A 27 -16.94 31.51 2.04
CA LEU A 27 -16.50 31.54 3.44
C LEU A 27 -16.22 30.13 3.96
N TRP A 28 -17.14 29.20 3.78
CA TRP A 28 -16.97 27.81 4.24
C TRP A 28 -15.88 27.05 3.47
N LEU A 29 -15.64 27.37 2.19
CA LEU A 29 -14.48 26.87 1.44
C LEU A 29 -13.18 27.34 2.09
N GLY A 30 -13.10 28.64 2.44
CA GLY A 30 -11.96 29.21 3.16
C GLY A 30 -11.75 28.57 4.53
N ILE A 31 -12.83 28.36 5.29
CA ILE A 31 -12.78 27.68 6.60
C ILE A 31 -12.28 26.24 6.44
N TYR A 32 -12.84 25.48 5.48
CA TYR A 32 -12.44 24.10 5.23
C TYR A 32 -10.96 24.01 4.86
N TYR A 33 -10.49 24.86 3.95
CA TYR A 33 -9.10 24.91 3.54
C TYR A 33 -8.18 25.31 4.69
N PHE A 34 -8.52 26.37 5.44
CA PHE A 34 -7.67 26.87 6.52
C PHE A 34 -7.60 25.90 7.70
N ILE A 35 -8.74 25.34 8.14
CA ILE A 35 -8.75 24.33 9.21
C ILE A 35 -8.05 23.06 8.76
N GLY A 36 -8.23 22.65 7.50
CA GLY A 36 -7.49 21.53 6.92
C GLY A 36 -5.98 21.76 6.99
N LEU A 37 -5.50 22.95 6.58
CA LEU A 37 -4.08 23.29 6.69
C LEU A 37 -3.58 23.29 8.13
N LEU A 38 -4.37 23.81 9.09
CA LEU A 38 -3.98 23.82 10.50
C LEU A 38 -3.91 22.41 11.09
N VAL A 39 -4.96 21.61 10.92
CA VAL A 39 -5.05 20.25 11.47
C VAL A 39 -3.97 19.37 10.85
N PHE A 40 -3.87 19.35 9.52
CA PHE A 40 -2.92 18.48 8.85
C PHE A 40 -1.49 19.01 8.90
N GLY A 41 -1.28 20.32 8.83
CA GLY A 41 0.02 20.92 9.06
C GLY A 41 0.56 20.61 10.46
N PHE A 42 -0.30 20.73 11.49
CA PHE A 42 0.06 20.32 12.84
C PHE A 42 0.32 18.82 12.96
N LEU A 43 -0.51 17.96 12.35
CA LEU A 43 -0.29 16.51 12.36
C LEU A 43 1.02 16.12 11.67
N VAL A 44 1.30 16.68 10.48
CA VAL A 44 2.56 16.43 9.76
C VAL A 44 3.74 16.90 10.59
N TRP A 45 3.69 18.12 11.13
CA TRP A 45 4.74 18.65 11.99
C TRP A 45 4.99 17.75 13.22
N GLN A 46 3.93 17.33 13.91
CA GLN A 46 4.04 16.42 15.06
C GLN A 46 4.60 15.05 14.68
N LEU A 47 4.18 14.50 13.54
CA LEU A 47 4.65 13.21 13.04
C LEU A 47 6.12 13.26 12.62
N THR A 48 6.57 14.35 12.00
CA THR A 48 7.97 14.53 11.59
C THR A 48 8.88 14.76 12.80
N GLU A 49 8.54 15.68 13.70
CA GLU A 49 9.36 15.98 14.89
C GLU A 49 9.49 14.78 15.84
N ASN A 50 8.40 14.01 16.00
CA ASN A 50 8.36 12.91 16.96
C ASN A 50 8.42 11.52 16.30
N GLN A 51 8.86 11.42 15.04
CA GLN A 51 8.81 10.17 14.27
C GLN A 51 9.43 8.99 15.02
N VAL A 52 10.62 9.17 15.61
CA VAL A 52 11.34 8.12 16.34
C VAL A 52 10.60 7.72 17.61
N PHE A 53 10.12 8.71 18.37
CA PHE A 53 9.37 8.47 19.61
C PHE A 53 8.03 7.76 19.34
N ILE A 54 7.28 8.21 18.33
CA ILE A 54 6.01 7.63 17.91
C ILE A 54 6.23 6.20 17.41
N LYS A 55 7.22 5.98 16.54
CA LYS A 55 7.59 4.64 16.06
C LYS A 55 7.89 3.72 17.24
N ASN A 56 8.79 4.11 18.13
CA ASN A 56 9.17 3.28 19.28
C ASN A 56 7.99 3.02 20.22
N SER A 57 7.16 4.03 20.50
CA SER A 57 5.97 3.88 21.36
C SER A 57 4.92 2.93 20.75
N ILE A 58 4.69 3.02 19.44
CA ILE A 58 3.78 2.10 18.73
C ILE A 58 4.33 0.68 18.78
N LEU A 59 5.64 0.53 18.55
CA LEU A 59 6.29 -0.79 18.60
C LEU A 59 6.25 -1.39 20.01
N ASP A 60 6.62 -0.62 21.04
CA ASP A 60 6.58 -1.05 22.44
C ASP A 60 5.16 -1.46 22.89
N TYR A 61 4.12 -0.80 22.36
CA TYR A 61 2.73 -1.11 22.71
C TYR A 61 2.16 -2.30 21.96
N LEU A 62 2.45 -2.41 20.65
CA LEU A 62 1.83 -3.42 19.78
C LEU A 62 2.63 -4.72 19.69
N PHE A 63 3.93 -4.68 19.96
CA PHE A 63 4.84 -5.78 19.69
C PHE A 63 5.84 -6.01 20.84
N PRO A 64 6.28 -7.25 21.06
CA PRO A 64 7.42 -7.50 21.94
C PRO A 64 8.70 -6.93 21.31
N LYS A 65 9.70 -6.57 22.13
CA LYS A 65 10.95 -5.95 21.66
C LYS A 65 11.66 -6.75 20.55
N SER A 66 11.58 -8.07 20.59
CA SER A 66 12.14 -8.97 19.58
C SER A 66 11.55 -8.76 18.17
N TRP A 67 10.38 -8.11 18.08
CA TRP A 67 9.65 -7.78 16.86
C TRP A 67 9.87 -6.37 16.33
N HIS A 68 10.59 -5.51 17.05
CA HIS A 68 10.80 -4.13 16.61
C HIS A 68 11.61 -4.05 15.30
N GLY A 69 12.65 -4.90 15.16
CA GLY A 69 13.40 -4.98 13.89
C GLY A 69 12.57 -5.47 12.71
N ILE A 70 11.49 -6.22 12.97
CA ILE A 70 10.59 -6.75 11.93
C ILE A 70 9.75 -5.63 11.35
N SER A 71 9.42 -4.57 12.10
CA SER A 71 8.63 -3.47 11.54
C SER A 71 9.36 -2.77 10.41
N ASP A 72 10.68 -2.61 10.53
CA ASP A 72 11.51 -2.03 9.47
C ASP A 72 11.65 -3.00 8.29
N MET A 73 11.85 -4.29 8.57
CA MET A 73 11.84 -5.32 7.52
C MET A 73 10.49 -5.41 6.81
N LEU A 74 9.38 -5.25 7.52
CA LEU A 74 8.02 -5.22 6.96
C LEU A 74 7.83 -3.98 6.10
N ALA A 75 8.28 -2.81 6.57
CA ALA A 75 8.21 -1.57 5.78
C ALA A 75 9.00 -1.70 4.48
N ASN A 76 10.23 -2.22 4.55
CA ASN A 76 11.07 -2.47 3.38
C ASN A 76 10.46 -3.53 2.47
N PHE A 77 9.99 -4.65 3.03
CA PHE A 77 9.31 -5.70 2.28
C PHE A 77 8.08 -5.15 1.56
N LEU A 78 7.20 -4.41 2.24
CA LEU A 78 6.05 -3.76 1.62
C LEU A 78 6.48 -2.79 0.51
N TYR A 79 7.55 -2.03 0.74
CA TYR A 79 8.06 -1.05 -0.21
C TYR A 79 8.64 -1.70 -1.48
N GLU A 80 9.37 -2.80 -1.34
CA GLU A 80 10.03 -3.51 -2.43
C GLU A 80 9.09 -4.47 -3.17
N SER A 81 8.21 -5.17 -2.44
CA SER A 81 7.29 -6.14 -3.02
C SER A 81 6.13 -5.50 -3.77
N GLN A 82 5.77 -4.25 -3.46
CA GLN A 82 4.65 -3.57 -4.10
C GLN A 82 5.14 -2.62 -5.19
N ALA A 83 4.35 -2.53 -6.27
CA ALA A 83 4.54 -1.47 -7.24
C ALA A 83 4.41 -0.11 -6.53
N LYS A 84 5.36 0.81 -6.76
CA LYS A 84 5.36 2.16 -6.15
C LYS A 84 4.04 2.90 -6.37
N VAL A 85 3.38 2.63 -7.50
CA VAL A 85 2.05 3.17 -7.82
C VAL A 85 0.97 2.67 -6.85
N VAL A 86 0.97 1.38 -6.50
CA VAL A 86 -0.01 0.81 -5.56
C VAL A 86 0.18 1.41 -4.16
N LEU A 87 1.43 1.57 -3.72
CA LEU A 87 1.74 2.24 -2.46
C LEU A 87 1.35 3.72 -2.47
N GLY A 88 1.65 4.43 -3.55
CA GLY A 88 1.25 5.83 -3.72
C GLY A 88 -0.27 6.00 -3.66
N ASN A 89 -1.02 5.13 -4.35
CA ASN A 89 -2.48 5.15 -4.29
C ASN A 89 -3.03 4.77 -2.91
N LEU A 90 -2.39 3.84 -2.19
CA LEU A 90 -2.73 3.51 -0.80
C LEU A 90 -2.53 4.71 0.12
N ILE A 91 -1.40 5.41 -0.01
CA ILE A 91 -1.10 6.63 0.74
C ILE A 91 -2.16 7.70 0.48
N ILE A 92 -2.46 7.95 -0.79
CA ILE A 92 -3.49 8.92 -1.20
C ILE A 92 -4.86 8.53 -0.60
N SER A 93 -5.25 7.25 -0.71
CA SER A 93 -6.53 6.76 -0.18
C SER A 93 -6.60 6.89 1.35
N THR A 94 -5.53 6.55 2.04
CA THR A 94 -5.45 6.65 3.51
C THR A 94 -5.49 8.11 3.95
N SER A 95 -4.78 8.98 3.24
CA SER A 95 -4.86 10.43 3.41
C SER A 95 -6.30 10.92 3.28
N PHE A 96 -7.05 10.47 2.27
CA PHE A 96 -8.45 10.87 2.11
C PHE A 96 -9.38 10.37 3.20
N ILE A 97 -9.17 9.15 3.70
CA ILE A 97 -9.94 8.63 4.82
C ILE A 97 -9.68 9.47 6.07
N LEU A 98 -8.41 9.79 6.36
CA LEU A 98 -8.05 10.68 7.47
C LEU A 98 -8.66 12.08 7.29
N ALA A 99 -8.57 12.67 6.10
CA ALA A 99 -9.22 13.93 5.74
C ALA A 99 -10.72 13.88 6.04
N SER A 100 -11.36 12.79 5.61
CA SER A 100 -12.79 12.58 5.79
C SER A 100 -13.14 12.47 7.27
N ILE A 101 -12.37 11.75 8.09
CA ILE A 101 -12.63 11.62 9.54
C ILE A 101 -12.49 12.97 10.26
N PHE A 102 -11.36 13.68 10.06
CA PHE A 102 -11.07 14.90 10.83
C PHE A 102 -11.84 16.12 10.33
N LEU A 103 -12.11 16.22 9.03
CA LEU A 103 -12.82 17.36 8.44
C LEU A 103 -14.29 17.07 8.11
N PHE A 104 -14.81 15.89 8.47
CA PHE A 104 -16.21 15.51 8.18
C PHE A 104 -17.21 16.63 8.51
N PRO A 105 -17.21 17.22 9.72
CA PRO A 105 -18.25 18.18 10.10
C PRO A 105 -18.20 19.45 9.24
N ILE A 106 -17.00 19.89 8.86
CA ILE A 106 -16.79 21.10 8.07
C ILE A 106 -17.12 20.82 6.60
N LYS A 107 -16.67 19.68 6.07
CA LYS A 107 -17.02 19.18 4.73
C LYS A 107 -18.53 19.10 4.55
N GLU A 108 -19.22 18.51 5.53
CA GLU A 108 -20.66 18.35 5.53
C GLU A 108 -21.35 19.72 5.57
N LYS A 109 -20.90 20.63 6.44
CA LYS A 109 -21.46 21.97 6.53
C LYS A 109 -21.28 22.78 5.24
N LEU A 110 -20.10 22.69 4.62
CA LEU A 110 -19.82 23.32 3.34
C LEU A 110 -20.74 22.78 2.24
N SER A 111 -20.92 21.46 2.16
CA SER A 111 -21.86 20.83 1.22
C SER A 111 -23.30 21.31 1.45
N GLN A 112 -23.77 21.42 2.70
CA GLN A 112 -25.11 21.96 3.04
C GLN A 112 -25.30 23.39 2.56
N VAL A 113 -24.34 24.27 2.87
CA VAL A 113 -24.42 25.68 2.49
C VAL A 113 -24.45 25.83 0.98
N PHE A 114 -23.60 25.08 0.26
CA PHE A 114 -23.59 25.11 -1.20
C PHE A 114 -24.88 24.59 -1.83
N GLU A 115 -25.43 23.48 -1.31
CA GLU A 115 -26.71 22.93 -1.77
C GLU A 115 -27.85 23.94 -1.62
N LYS A 116 -27.91 24.62 -0.47
CA LYS A 116 -28.91 25.65 -0.18
C LYS A 116 -28.75 26.88 -1.06
N GLU A 117 -27.54 27.39 -1.24
CA GLU A 117 -27.29 28.57 -2.07
C GLU A 117 -27.51 28.31 -3.56
N SER A 118 -27.31 27.06 -4.00
CA SER A 118 -27.54 26.62 -5.38
C SER A 118 -29.00 26.23 -5.66
N ASN A 119 -29.90 26.32 -4.68
CA ASN A 119 -31.32 25.94 -4.77
C ASN A 119 -31.53 24.50 -5.30
N PHE A 120 -30.65 23.57 -4.91
CA PHE A 120 -30.70 22.20 -5.42
C PHE A 120 -31.82 21.37 -4.80
N HIS A 121 -32.21 21.66 -3.55
CA HIS A 121 -33.36 21.06 -2.90
C HIS A 121 -34.07 22.09 -2.00
N SER A 122 -35.40 22.06 -1.97
CA SER A 122 -36.27 22.92 -1.17
C SER A 122 -36.90 22.23 0.04
N GLY A 123 -36.67 20.92 0.21
CA GLY A 123 -37.15 20.15 1.36
C GLY A 123 -36.24 20.27 2.59
N GLU A 124 -36.77 19.96 3.77
CA GLU A 124 -35.98 19.87 4.99
C GLU A 124 -34.99 18.70 4.92
N TYR A 125 -33.79 18.90 5.49
CA TYR A 125 -32.80 17.83 5.61
C TYR A 125 -33.32 16.71 6.49
N GLN A 126 -33.23 15.47 5.99
CA GLN A 126 -33.66 14.29 6.72
C GLN A 126 -32.45 13.41 7.00
N GLU A 127 -31.70 13.75 8.04
CA GLU A 127 -30.54 12.93 8.39
C GLU A 127 -30.96 11.60 9.03
N PHE A 128 -30.08 10.61 8.90
CA PHE A 128 -30.14 9.40 9.71
C PHE A 128 -29.77 9.72 11.17
N SER A 129 -30.22 8.90 12.12
CA SER A 129 -29.69 8.97 13.48
C SER A 129 -28.19 8.66 13.47
N LEU A 130 -27.43 9.21 14.43
CA LEU A 130 -25.98 9.01 14.52
C LEU A 130 -25.59 7.52 14.52
N PHE A 131 -26.35 6.69 15.22
CA PHE A 131 -26.12 5.24 15.23
C PHE A 131 -26.28 4.60 13.85
N GLN A 132 -27.31 5.02 13.10
CA GLN A 132 -27.54 4.52 11.74
C GLN A 132 -26.47 5.03 10.76
N GLN A 133 -25.99 6.27 10.92
CA GLN A 133 -24.85 6.79 10.17
C GLN A 133 -23.60 5.96 10.44
N ALA A 134 -23.28 5.71 11.73
CA ALA A 134 -22.14 4.88 12.12
C ALA A 134 -22.20 3.46 11.53
N ILE A 135 -23.39 2.85 11.48
CA ILE A 135 -23.59 1.55 10.82
C ILE A 135 -23.32 1.63 9.31
N GLU A 136 -23.82 2.66 8.64
CA GLU A 136 -23.61 2.82 7.19
C GLU A 136 -22.12 3.06 6.89
N GLU A 137 -21.44 3.93 7.64
CA GLU A 137 -20.00 4.17 7.52
C GLU A 137 -19.17 2.92 7.81
N SER A 138 -19.52 2.13 8.83
CA SER A 138 -18.83 0.88 9.16
C SER A 138 -18.91 -0.14 8.02
N LYS A 139 -20.04 -0.20 7.30
CA LYS A 139 -20.19 -1.06 6.12
C LYS A 139 -19.32 -0.59 4.96
N LEU A 140 -19.19 0.71 4.77
CA LEU A 140 -18.35 1.29 3.73
C LEU A 140 -16.87 1.04 4.03
N LEU A 141 -16.46 1.27 5.28
CA LEU A 141 -15.12 1.00 5.78
C LEU A 141 -14.75 -0.48 5.65
N LEU A 142 -15.68 -1.39 5.96
CA LEU A 142 -15.50 -2.83 5.73
C LEU A 142 -15.23 -3.13 4.25
N PHE A 143 -16.01 -2.53 3.33
CA PHE A 143 -15.78 -2.67 1.90
C PHE A 143 -14.40 -2.14 1.49
N TYR A 144 -14.01 -0.96 1.98
CA TYR A 144 -12.72 -0.35 1.64
C TYR A 144 -11.54 -1.20 2.09
N PHE A 145 -11.52 -1.62 3.37
CA PHE A 145 -10.44 -2.45 3.89
C PHE A 145 -10.34 -3.79 3.18
N SER A 146 -11.47 -4.43 2.86
CA SER A 146 -11.46 -5.74 2.20
C SER A 146 -10.85 -5.67 0.80
N ILE A 147 -11.27 -4.69 0.00
CA ILE A 147 -10.77 -4.54 -1.38
C ILE A 147 -9.31 -4.09 -1.38
N GLN A 148 -8.95 -3.12 -0.54
CA GLN A 148 -7.56 -2.64 -0.47
C GLN A 148 -6.59 -3.75 -0.02
N SER A 149 -6.98 -4.55 0.97
CA SER A 149 -6.15 -5.68 1.45
C SER A 149 -6.00 -6.74 0.36
N LEU A 150 -7.06 -7.02 -0.41
CA LEU A 150 -6.97 -7.93 -1.56
C LEU A 150 -6.03 -7.40 -2.66
N ILE A 151 -6.09 -6.11 -2.96
CA ILE A 151 -5.21 -5.46 -3.96
C ILE A 151 -3.73 -5.60 -3.54
N LEU A 152 -3.43 -5.33 -2.27
CA LEU A 152 -2.08 -5.51 -1.72
C LEU A 152 -1.63 -6.97 -1.80
N TRP A 153 -2.51 -7.91 -1.45
CA TRP A 153 -2.20 -9.34 -1.52
C TRP A 153 -1.79 -9.78 -2.93
N ILE A 154 -2.56 -9.35 -3.95
CA ILE A 154 -2.23 -9.61 -5.36
C ILE A 154 -0.86 -9.01 -5.70
N GLY A 155 -0.58 -7.81 -5.20
CA GLY A 155 0.66 -7.08 -5.47
C GLY A 155 1.93 -7.76 -4.94
N TYR A 156 1.86 -8.66 -3.96
CA TYR A 156 3.06 -9.33 -3.42
C TYR A 156 3.70 -10.33 -4.37
N TYR A 157 2.95 -10.85 -5.34
CA TYR A 157 3.48 -11.84 -6.26
C TYR A 157 4.36 -11.15 -7.32
N PRO A 158 5.60 -11.62 -7.56
CA PRO A 158 6.57 -10.99 -8.44
C PRO A 158 6.31 -11.30 -9.94
N TYR A 159 5.04 -11.53 -10.32
CA TYR A 159 4.67 -11.81 -11.70
C TYR A 159 4.16 -10.55 -12.40
N ALA A 160 4.48 -10.38 -13.68
CA ALA A 160 4.04 -9.20 -14.43
C ALA A 160 2.50 -9.03 -14.40
N TRP A 161 1.75 -10.12 -14.51
CA TRP A 161 0.29 -10.08 -14.51
C TRP A 161 -0.29 -9.62 -13.15
N SER A 162 0.31 -10.04 -12.03
CA SER A 162 -0.15 -9.66 -10.68
C SER A 162 0.17 -8.20 -10.39
N THR A 163 1.35 -7.74 -10.82
CA THR A 163 1.73 -6.33 -10.79
C THR A 163 0.76 -5.46 -11.59
N TRP A 164 0.47 -5.81 -12.84
CA TRP A 164 -0.49 -5.05 -13.66
C TRP A 164 -1.90 -5.07 -13.09
N LEU A 165 -2.36 -6.23 -12.61
CA LEU A 165 -3.68 -6.38 -12.02
C LEU A 165 -3.83 -5.53 -10.75
N SER A 166 -2.86 -5.58 -9.83
CA SER A 166 -2.88 -4.78 -8.60
C SER A 166 -2.84 -3.27 -8.90
N ILE A 167 -2.05 -2.83 -9.87
CA ILE A 167 -2.03 -1.42 -10.32
C ILE A 167 -3.39 -0.98 -10.87
N ILE A 168 -3.97 -1.76 -11.79
CA ILE A 168 -5.27 -1.43 -12.40
C ILE A 168 -6.36 -1.38 -11.33
N LEU A 169 -6.43 -2.41 -10.48
CA LEU A 169 -7.41 -2.46 -9.39
C LEU A 169 -7.22 -1.31 -8.40
N SER A 170 -5.98 -0.96 -8.07
CA SER A 170 -5.65 0.16 -7.19
C SER A 170 -6.16 1.50 -7.75
N TYR A 171 -5.95 1.78 -9.05
CA TYR A 171 -6.50 2.98 -9.68
C TYR A 171 -8.02 2.95 -9.72
N CYS A 172 -8.61 1.82 -10.12
CA CYS A 172 -10.05 1.70 -10.15
C CYS A 172 -10.67 1.94 -8.77
N PHE A 173 -10.08 1.34 -7.75
CA PHE A 173 -10.52 1.49 -6.37
C PHE A 173 -10.38 2.94 -5.89
N LEU A 174 -9.23 3.57 -6.08
CA LEU A 174 -8.99 4.97 -5.71
C LEU A 174 -10.00 5.93 -6.40
N PHE A 175 -10.18 5.81 -7.72
CA PHE A 175 -11.10 6.70 -8.45
C PHE A 175 -12.55 6.50 -8.01
N PHE A 176 -12.99 5.24 -7.87
CA PHE A 176 -14.36 4.96 -7.48
C PHE A 176 -14.67 5.43 -6.05
N THR A 177 -13.79 5.11 -5.09
CA THR A 177 -13.97 5.48 -3.68
C THR A 177 -13.90 6.99 -3.49
N PHE A 178 -12.99 7.67 -4.18
CA PHE A 178 -12.98 9.14 -4.18
C PHE A 178 -14.31 9.72 -4.66
N GLY A 179 -14.84 9.22 -5.78
CA GLY A 179 -16.15 9.68 -6.25
C GLY A 179 -17.27 9.38 -5.26
N LEU A 180 -17.27 8.18 -4.67
CA LEU A 180 -18.25 7.80 -3.68
C LEU A 180 -18.21 8.71 -2.44
N ASP A 181 -17.03 9.07 -1.91
CA ASP A 181 -16.87 9.84 -0.68
C ASP A 181 -17.33 11.31 -0.80
N PHE A 182 -17.35 11.87 -2.01
CA PHE A 182 -17.81 13.24 -2.26
C PHE A 182 -19.25 13.30 -2.79
N ILE A 183 -19.75 12.23 -3.41
CA ILE A 183 -21.14 12.15 -3.88
C ILE A 183 -22.08 11.68 -2.76
N SER A 184 -21.65 10.70 -1.96
CA SER A 184 -22.51 10.04 -0.98
C SER A 184 -23.01 10.91 0.18
N PRO A 185 -22.27 11.88 0.75
CA PRO A 185 -22.74 12.62 1.93
C PRO A 185 -24.04 13.38 1.65
N THR A 186 -24.11 14.06 0.50
CA THR A 186 -25.33 14.76 0.06
C THR A 186 -26.51 13.80 -0.10
N LEU A 187 -26.28 12.59 -0.64
CA LEU A 187 -27.35 11.59 -0.80
C LEU A 187 -27.81 10.99 0.53
N GLN A 188 -26.87 10.78 1.45
CA GLN A 188 -27.16 10.28 2.80
C GLN A 188 -27.94 11.27 3.65
N ARG A 189 -27.68 12.58 3.50
CA ARG A 189 -28.45 13.67 4.13
C ARG A 189 -29.94 13.62 3.79
N HIS A 190 -30.29 12.95 2.69
CA HIS A 190 -31.67 12.70 2.25
C HIS A 190 -32.09 11.23 2.44
N ARG A 191 -31.56 10.56 3.48
CA ARG A 191 -31.85 9.16 3.86
C ARG A 191 -31.57 8.08 2.81
N THR A 192 -30.63 8.33 1.90
CA THR A 192 -30.21 7.28 0.96
C THR A 192 -29.16 6.38 1.61
N LYS A 193 -29.44 5.08 1.75
CA LYS A 193 -28.48 4.09 2.28
C LYS A 193 -27.38 3.80 1.27
N TYR A 194 -26.17 3.46 1.73
CA TYR A 194 -25.02 3.17 0.84
C TYR A 194 -25.31 2.04 -0.14
N ALA A 195 -26.08 1.02 0.28
CA ALA A 195 -26.43 -0.08 -0.61
C ALA A 195 -27.18 0.38 -1.87
N LEU A 196 -28.03 1.41 -1.76
CA LEU A 196 -28.71 1.99 -2.91
C LEU A 196 -27.78 2.93 -3.69
N ILE A 197 -26.99 3.76 -3.01
CA ILE A 197 -25.99 4.65 -3.63
C ILE A 197 -25.02 3.84 -4.49
N LEU A 198 -24.38 2.81 -3.91
CA LEU A 198 -23.47 1.91 -4.60
C LEU A 198 -24.16 1.25 -5.80
N LYS A 199 -25.37 0.70 -5.62
CA LYS A 199 -26.13 0.08 -6.72
C LYS A 199 -26.37 1.06 -7.88
N THR A 200 -26.72 2.31 -7.59
CA THR A 200 -26.94 3.34 -8.61
C THR A 200 -25.63 3.76 -9.27
N LEU A 201 -24.56 3.96 -8.51
CA LEU A 201 -23.25 4.33 -9.03
C LEU A 201 -22.60 3.20 -9.86
N PHE A 202 -22.79 1.93 -9.49
CA PHE A 202 -22.35 0.79 -10.31
C PHE A 202 -23.14 0.66 -11.61
N LYS A 203 -24.39 1.14 -11.68
CA LYS A 203 -25.14 1.26 -12.95
C LYS A 203 -24.66 2.42 -13.82
N HIS A 204 -24.00 3.41 -13.22
CA HIS A 204 -23.48 4.60 -13.89
C HIS A 204 -22.01 4.84 -13.50
N PRO A 205 -21.12 3.88 -13.76
CA PRO A 205 -19.78 3.84 -13.16
C PRO A 205 -18.90 5.00 -13.61
N LEU A 206 -19.12 5.53 -14.83
CA LEU A 206 -18.32 6.63 -15.34
C LEU A 206 -18.46 7.90 -14.52
N ILE A 207 -19.56 8.07 -13.77
CA ILE A 207 -19.75 9.23 -12.89
C ILE A 207 -18.68 9.27 -11.79
N PRO A 208 -18.61 8.29 -10.86
CA PRO A 208 -17.58 8.29 -9.82
C PRO A 208 -16.18 8.10 -10.39
N PHE A 209 -15.98 7.28 -11.44
CA PHE A 209 -14.65 7.06 -12.01
C PHE A 209 -14.04 8.32 -12.61
N VAL A 210 -14.78 9.04 -13.47
CA VAL A 210 -14.24 10.24 -14.13
C VAL A 210 -14.05 11.37 -13.11
N PHE A 211 -15.02 11.57 -12.22
CA PHE A 211 -14.88 12.57 -11.15
C PHE A 211 -13.69 12.24 -10.25
N GLY A 212 -13.57 10.99 -9.78
CA GLY A 212 -12.47 10.56 -8.93
C GLY A 212 -11.12 10.69 -9.63
N ALA A 213 -11.01 10.30 -10.90
CA ALA A 213 -9.81 10.50 -11.69
C ALA A 213 -9.41 11.98 -11.77
N LEU A 214 -10.33 12.90 -12.06
CA LEU A 214 -10.02 14.32 -12.17
C LEU A 214 -9.42 14.92 -10.89
N PHE A 215 -9.94 14.55 -9.73
CA PHE A 215 -9.50 15.11 -8.45
C PHE A 215 -8.33 14.36 -7.81
N SER A 216 -8.10 13.08 -8.16
CA SER A 216 -6.98 12.30 -7.63
C SER A 216 -5.73 12.33 -8.52
N LEU A 217 -5.88 12.53 -9.83
CA LEU A 217 -4.77 12.50 -10.79
C LEU A 217 -3.65 13.50 -10.48
N PRO A 218 -3.94 14.76 -10.07
CA PRO A 218 -2.88 15.67 -9.64
C PRO A 218 -2.08 15.14 -8.44
N ALA A 219 -2.76 14.53 -7.45
CA ALA A 219 -2.11 13.92 -6.30
C ALA A 219 -1.27 12.69 -6.69
N ILE A 220 -1.76 11.89 -7.63
CA ILE A 220 -1.00 10.75 -8.20
C ILE A 220 0.27 11.23 -8.89
N LEU A 221 0.18 12.27 -9.73
CA LEU A 221 1.34 12.83 -10.43
C LEU A 221 2.36 13.40 -9.43
N LEU A 222 1.89 14.15 -8.43
CA LEU A 222 2.74 14.67 -7.36
C LEU A 222 3.43 13.55 -6.58
N THR A 223 2.70 12.49 -6.23
CA THR A 223 3.25 11.32 -5.53
C THR A 223 4.37 10.65 -6.33
N ARG A 224 4.22 10.53 -7.66
CA ARG A 224 5.27 9.97 -8.52
C ARG A 224 6.52 10.83 -8.55
N VAL A 225 6.36 12.15 -8.59
CA VAL A 225 7.50 13.09 -8.56
C VAL A 225 8.20 13.03 -7.20
N LEU A 226 7.46 13.00 -6.10
CA LEU A 226 8.02 12.97 -4.76
C LEU A 226 8.69 11.63 -4.42
N LEU A 227 8.09 10.50 -4.79
CA LEU A 227 8.69 9.17 -4.59
C LEU A 227 9.92 8.93 -5.48
N ALA A 228 10.09 9.69 -6.56
CA ALA A 228 11.29 9.65 -7.38
C ALA A 228 12.46 10.46 -6.76
N ASN A 229 12.17 11.35 -5.80
CA ASN A 229 13.19 12.12 -5.11
C ASN A 229 13.58 11.45 -3.79
N SER A 230 14.83 11.02 -3.65
CA SER A 230 15.33 10.26 -2.49
C SER A 230 15.58 11.12 -1.25
N GLU A 231 15.50 12.45 -1.35
CA GLU A 231 15.84 13.35 -0.24
C GLU A 231 14.74 13.47 0.83
N ASN A 232 13.47 13.24 0.47
CA ASN A 232 12.35 13.39 1.39
C ASN A 232 12.09 12.11 2.18
N THR A 233 11.80 12.24 3.46
CA THR A 233 11.28 11.13 4.25
C THR A 233 9.88 10.72 3.77
N PHE A 234 9.48 9.49 4.12
CA PHE A 234 8.13 8.98 3.81
C PHE A 234 7.03 9.88 4.40
N ILE A 235 7.21 10.36 5.64
CA ILE A 235 6.24 11.22 6.34
C ILE A 235 6.11 12.58 5.64
N GLU A 236 7.24 13.19 5.25
CA GLU A 236 7.24 14.45 4.50
C GLU A 236 6.56 14.30 3.14
N THR A 237 6.83 13.20 2.44
CA THR A 237 6.17 12.88 1.16
C THR A 237 4.66 12.82 1.32
N ILE A 238 4.17 12.09 2.34
CA ILE A 238 2.74 12.04 2.68
C ILE A 238 2.21 13.45 2.98
N GLY A 239 2.94 14.23 3.79
CA GLY A 239 2.56 15.59 4.15
C GLY A 239 2.40 16.51 2.94
N PHE A 240 3.37 16.50 2.02
CA PHE A 240 3.31 17.30 0.79
C PHE A 240 2.15 16.90 -0.12
N ILE A 241 1.94 15.59 -0.31
CA ILE A 241 0.81 15.06 -1.08
C ILE A 241 -0.50 15.55 -0.47
N PHE A 242 -0.62 15.45 0.86
CA PHE A 242 -1.83 15.82 1.57
C PHE A 242 -2.14 17.32 1.45
N ILE A 243 -1.17 18.18 1.78
CA ILE A 243 -1.34 19.65 1.78
C ILE A 243 -1.69 20.14 0.37
N SER A 244 -0.98 19.64 -0.64
CA SER A 244 -1.19 20.02 -2.03
C SER A 244 -2.58 19.59 -2.53
N ASN A 245 -3.06 18.44 -2.06
CA ASN A 245 -4.35 17.89 -2.45
C ASN A 245 -5.53 18.54 -1.71
N LEU A 246 -5.32 19.10 -0.52
CA LEU A 246 -6.35 19.80 0.25
C LEU A 246 -7.06 20.90 -0.56
N PHE A 247 -6.29 21.63 -1.38
CA PHE A 247 -6.84 22.64 -2.28
C PHE A 247 -7.84 22.02 -3.27
N LEU A 248 -7.49 20.91 -3.90
CA LEU A 248 -8.38 20.20 -4.83
C LEU A 248 -9.60 19.62 -4.12
N LEU A 249 -9.42 19.05 -2.93
CA LEU A 249 -10.51 18.53 -2.11
C LEU A 249 -11.54 19.61 -1.76
N THR A 250 -11.08 20.84 -1.54
CA THR A 250 -11.96 21.98 -1.22
C THR A 250 -12.96 22.22 -2.35
N PHE A 251 -12.54 22.13 -3.62
CA PHE A 251 -13.43 22.25 -4.77
C PHE A 251 -14.17 20.96 -5.12
N ALA A 252 -13.66 19.80 -4.73
CA ALA A 252 -14.35 18.52 -4.91
C ALA A 252 -15.70 18.48 -4.18
N ILE A 253 -15.85 19.19 -3.06
CA ILE A 253 -17.08 19.24 -2.25
C ILE A 253 -18.29 19.83 -3.03
N PRO A 254 -18.23 21.07 -3.55
CA PRO A 254 -19.35 21.62 -4.34
C PRO A 254 -19.60 20.86 -5.64
N VAL A 255 -18.54 20.39 -6.31
CA VAL A 255 -18.66 19.60 -7.55
C VAL A 255 -19.36 18.26 -7.26
N GLY A 256 -18.94 17.55 -6.21
CA GLY A 256 -19.55 16.30 -5.74
C GLY A 256 -21.01 16.49 -5.31
N THR A 257 -21.31 17.58 -4.59
CA THR A 257 -22.68 17.96 -4.19
C THR A 257 -23.58 18.16 -5.42
N THR A 258 -23.07 18.79 -6.48
CA THR A 258 -23.82 18.94 -7.74
C THR A 258 -24.08 17.60 -8.43
N ILE A 259 -23.08 16.73 -8.47
CA ILE A 259 -23.24 15.38 -9.03
C ILE A 259 -24.27 14.59 -8.23
N ALA A 260 -24.22 14.65 -6.90
CA ALA A 260 -25.20 14.02 -6.02
C ALA A 260 -26.63 14.52 -6.32
N ASN A 261 -26.83 15.83 -6.41
CA ASN A 261 -28.15 16.37 -6.73
C ASN A 261 -28.65 15.94 -8.12
N LYS A 262 -27.77 15.96 -9.14
CA LYS A 262 -28.14 15.52 -10.50
C LYS A 262 -28.32 14.00 -10.63
N THR A 263 -27.77 13.22 -9.70
CA THR A 263 -27.97 11.76 -9.64
C THR A 263 -29.17 11.36 -8.78
N PHE A 264 -29.73 12.27 -8.00
CA PHE A 264 -30.91 12.03 -7.15
C PHE A 264 -32.11 11.40 -7.89
N PRO A 265 -32.50 11.86 -9.10
CA PRO A 265 -33.57 11.21 -9.86
C PRO A 265 -33.24 9.76 -10.25
N LEU A 266 -31.96 9.43 -10.47
CA LEU A 266 -31.54 8.06 -10.79
C LEU A 266 -31.67 7.15 -9.56
N ILE A 267 -31.41 7.68 -8.38
CA ILE A 267 -31.56 6.96 -7.10
C ILE A 267 -33.03 6.67 -6.83
N ASN A 268 -33.90 7.67 -6.96
CA ASN A 268 -35.34 7.51 -6.79
C ASN A 268 -35.94 6.48 -7.75
N ASN A 269 -35.41 6.40 -8.97
CA ASN A 269 -35.82 5.41 -9.97
C ASN A 269 -35.13 4.05 -9.82
N THR A 270 -34.14 3.91 -8.93
CA THR A 270 -33.45 2.65 -8.69
C THR A 270 -34.14 1.89 -7.56
N GLN A 271 -34.63 0.69 -7.87
CA GLN A 271 -35.18 -0.19 -6.84
C GLN A 271 -34.12 -0.55 -5.79
N PRO A 272 -34.48 -0.63 -4.50
CA PRO A 272 -33.55 -1.05 -3.45
C PRO A 272 -33.00 -2.45 -3.75
N PRO A 273 -31.75 -2.76 -3.35
CA PRO A 273 -31.23 -4.11 -3.45
C PRO A 273 -32.03 -5.09 -2.58
N HIS A 274 -32.26 -6.31 -3.08
CA HIS A 274 -32.92 -7.35 -2.30
C HIS A 274 -32.07 -7.73 -1.08
N LYS A 275 -32.72 -8.00 0.06
CA LYS A 275 -32.04 -8.38 1.31
C LYS A 275 -31.04 -9.54 1.11
N LYS A 276 -31.44 -10.58 0.36
CA LYS A 276 -30.56 -11.74 0.06
C LYS A 276 -29.27 -11.33 -0.67
N SER A 277 -29.37 -10.43 -1.64
CA SER A 277 -28.22 -9.92 -2.39
C SER A 277 -27.30 -9.08 -1.51
N MET A 278 -27.87 -8.24 -0.63
CA MET A 278 -27.08 -7.49 0.34
C MET A 278 -26.34 -8.41 1.33
N THR A 279 -27.03 -9.40 1.89
CA THR A 279 -26.41 -10.36 2.81
C THR A 279 -25.26 -11.08 2.12
N LEU A 280 -25.49 -11.61 0.92
CA LEU A 280 -24.44 -12.28 0.14
C LEU A 280 -23.23 -11.35 -0.11
N PHE A 281 -23.48 -10.11 -0.53
CA PHE A 281 -22.41 -9.12 -0.79
C PHE A 281 -21.55 -8.89 0.45
N TYR A 282 -22.15 -8.59 1.59
CA TYR A 282 -21.40 -8.35 2.84
C TYR A 282 -20.76 -9.63 3.40
N THR A 283 -21.37 -10.80 3.20
CA THR A 283 -20.74 -12.09 3.54
C THR A 283 -19.48 -12.30 2.71
N VAL A 284 -19.55 -12.09 1.39
CA VAL A 284 -18.38 -12.22 0.50
C VAL A 284 -17.29 -11.23 0.90
N ILE A 285 -17.61 -9.96 1.13
CA ILE A 285 -16.65 -8.95 1.59
C ILE A 285 -16.01 -9.36 2.91
N SER A 286 -16.80 -9.84 3.88
CA SER A 286 -16.27 -10.26 5.18
C SER A 286 -15.35 -11.47 5.04
N LEU A 287 -15.69 -12.44 4.18
CA LEU A 287 -14.84 -13.60 3.89
C LEU A 287 -13.53 -13.17 3.22
N ILE A 288 -13.59 -12.22 2.27
CA ILE A 288 -12.38 -11.65 1.65
C ILE A 288 -11.50 -10.99 2.72
N LEU A 289 -12.07 -10.19 3.62
CA LEU A 289 -11.31 -9.56 4.69
C LEU A 289 -10.67 -10.58 5.61
N ILE A 290 -11.43 -11.56 6.11
CA ILE A 290 -10.92 -12.59 7.03
C ILE A 290 -9.80 -13.39 6.36
N ALA A 291 -10.00 -13.82 5.11
CA ALA A 291 -8.98 -14.53 4.34
C ALA A 291 -7.74 -13.66 4.14
N SER A 292 -7.92 -12.38 3.77
CA SER A 292 -6.80 -11.46 3.56
C SER A 292 -6.04 -11.16 4.85
N LEU A 293 -6.73 -10.95 5.98
CA LEU A 293 -6.11 -10.76 7.29
C LEU A 293 -5.32 -12.00 7.73
N PHE A 294 -5.89 -13.19 7.55
CA PHE A 294 -5.18 -14.44 7.80
C PHE A 294 -3.90 -14.53 6.96
N LEU A 295 -4.00 -14.28 5.66
CA LEU A 295 -2.88 -14.34 4.74
C LEU A 295 -1.78 -13.31 5.05
N HIS A 296 -2.15 -12.05 5.31
CA HIS A 296 -1.20 -11.01 5.74
C HIS A 296 -0.56 -11.34 7.11
N SER A 297 -1.33 -11.88 8.06
CA SER A 297 -0.77 -12.30 9.35
C SER A 297 0.25 -13.42 9.18
N ARG A 298 0.05 -14.33 8.23
CA ARG A 298 1.03 -15.37 7.89
C ARG A 298 2.32 -14.79 7.30
N ILE A 299 2.22 -13.76 6.44
CA ILE A 299 3.40 -13.03 5.97
C ILE A 299 4.17 -12.42 7.14
N VAL A 300 3.48 -11.72 8.05
CA VAL A 300 4.11 -11.09 9.21
C VAL A 300 4.80 -12.12 10.11
N ILE A 301 4.12 -13.24 10.40
CA ILE A 301 4.69 -14.33 11.21
C ILE A 301 5.87 -14.99 10.49
N SER A 302 5.78 -15.20 9.17
CA SER A 302 6.86 -15.80 8.38
C SER A 302 8.08 -14.89 8.33
N LEU A 303 7.89 -13.59 8.11
CA LEU A 303 8.94 -12.57 8.22
C LEU A 303 9.55 -12.56 9.62
N HIS A 304 8.74 -12.67 10.68
CA HIS A 304 9.26 -12.79 12.04
C HIS A 304 10.21 -14.00 12.17
N HIS A 305 9.76 -15.20 11.81
CA HIS A 305 10.59 -16.39 11.93
C HIS A 305 11.85 -16.32 11.06
N LYS A 306 11.71 -15.92 9.79
CA LYS A 306 12.83 -15.84 8.84
C LYS A 306 13.81 -14.72 9.19
N SER A 307 13.36 -13.62 9.79
CA SER A 307 14.24 -12.57 10.30
C SER A 307 15.11 -13.01 11.49
N GLN A 308 14.79 -14.10 12.19
CA GLN A 308 15.68 -14.61 13.24
C GLN A 308 17.00 -15.13 12.66
N LEU A 309 17.01 -15.54 11.39
CA LEU A 309 18.24 -15.88 10.67
C LEU A 309 19.22 -14.71 10.63
N LEU A 310 18.71 -13.48 10.47
CA LEU A 310 19.55 -12.27 10.46
C LEU A 310 20.18 -11.93 11.81
N LYS A 311 19.77 -12.61 12.88
CA LYS A 311 20.29 -12.41 14.24
C LYS A 311 21.22 -13.55 14.69
N ALA A 312 21.42 -14.56 13.87
CA ALA A 312 22.35 -15.65 14.17
C ALA A 312 23.79 -15.19 13.95
N ASP A 313 24.73 -15.78 14.69
CA ASP A 313 26.16 -15.54 14.48
C ASP A 313 26.69 -16.54 13.46
N TYR A 314 27.47 -16.04 12.49
CA TYR A 314 28.02 -16.84 11.40
C TYR A 314 29.54 -16.86 11.49
N ASP A 315 30.12 -18.06 11.56
CA ASP A 315 31.56 -18.26 11.50
C ASP A 315 31.93 -19.21 10.35
N ILE A 316 32.95 -18.85 9.58
CA ILE A 316 33.42 -19.66 8.45
C ILE A 316 34.56 -20.55 8.95
N ASP A 317 34.40 -21.86 8.82
CA ASP A 317 35.48 -22.79 9.11
C ASP A 317 36.48 -22.79 7.94
N TRP A 318 37.43 -21.85 7.97
CA TRP A 318 38.45 -21.69 6.92
C TRP A 318 39.27 -22.96 6.68
N SER A 319 39.34 -23.88 7.66
CA SER A 319 40.05 -25.14 7.52
C SER A 319 39.31 -26.19 6.69
N SER A 320 38.00 -26.01 6.50
CA SER A 320 37.12 -26.91 5.75
C SER A 320 37.03 -26.60 4.24
N ILE A 321 37.75 -25.56 3.77
CA ILE A 321 37.69 -25.13 2.38
C ILE A 321 38.22 -26.22 1.46
N GLN A 322 37.34 -26.74 0.60
CA GLN A 322 37.66 -27.66 -0.49
C GLN A 322 37.53 -26.92 -1.82
N TYR A 323 38.55 -27.02 -2.65
CA TYR A 323 38.64 -26.30 -3.91
C TYR A 323 39.12 -27.25 -5.02
N GLU A 324 38.32 -27.43 -6.07
CA GLU A 324 38.69 -28.22 -7.24
C GLU A 324 39.12 -27.32 -8.40
N LEU A 325 40.38 -27.39 -8.81
CA LEU A 325 40.83 -26.70 -10.01
C LEU A 325 40.17 -27.31 -11.25
N PRO A 326 39.59 -26.50 -12.16
CA PRO A 326 38.99 -27.01 -13.38
C PRO A 326 40.06 -27.63 -14.28
N SER A 327 39.70 -28.73 -14.96
CA SER A 327 40.59 -29.35 -15.93
C SER A 327 40.75 -28.46 -17.17
N PHE A 328 41.85 -28.64 -17.92
CA PHE A 328 42.15 -27.85 -19.11
C PHE A 328 41.03 -27.88 -20.18
N SER A 329 40.28 -28.98 -20.26
CA SER A 329 39.10 -29.10 -21.14
C SER A 329 37.88 -28.31 -20.64
N GLN A 330 37.76 -28.06 -19.34
CA GLN A 330 36.68 -27.25 -18.75
C GLN A 330 36.97 -25.74 -18.87
N LEU A 331 38.24 -25.35 -18.72
CA LEU A 331 38.70 -23.97 -18.93
C LEU A 331 38.48 -23.51 -20.38
N THR A 332 38.78 -24.36 -21.37
CA THR A 332 38.56 -24.06 -22.80
C THR A 332 37.08 -24.00 -23.20
N GLN A 333 36.18 -24.53 -22.37
CA GLN A 333 34.72 -24.40 -22.50
C GLN A 333 34.14 -23.20 -21.75
N GLY A 334 34.99 -22.35 -21.17
CA GLY A 334 34.57 -21.14 -20.45
C GLY A 334 34.06 -21.38 -19.03
N LYS A 335 34.28 -22.55 -18.44
CA LYS A 335 33.99 -22.80 -17.01
C LYS A 335 35.21 -22.37 -16.19
N ALA A 336 35.10 -21.21 -15.54
CA ALA A 336 36.23 -20.58 -14.87
C ALA A 336 36.64 -21.30 -13.56
N PHE A 337 35.70 -21.92 -12.84
CA PHE A 337 35.96 -22.58 -11.55
C PHE A 337 34.99 -23.75 -11.30
N SER A 338 35.51 -24.90 -10.89
CA SER A 338 34.71 -26.05 -10.46
C SER A 338 34.70 -26.11 -8.94
N ASN A 339 33.54 -25.87 -8.31
CA ASN A 339 33.24 -26.28 -6.94
C ASN A 339 34.21 -25.78 -5.84
N LEU A 340 33.97 -24.56 -5.35
CA LEU A 340 34.47 -24.15 -4.02
C LEU A 340 33.44 -24.59 -2.98
N SER A 341 33.85 -25.27 -1.91
CA SER A 341 32.96 -25.60 -0.80
C SER A 341 33.62 -25.37 0.55
N PHE A 342 32.84 -24.97 1.55
CA PHE A 342 33.31 -24.71 2.90
C PHE A 342 32.18 -24.91 3.90
N ASP A 343 32.52 -25.26 5.13
CA ASP A 343 31.58 -25.36 6.23
C ASP A 343 31.44 -24.01 6.92
N MET A 344 30.19 -23.62 7.19
CA MET A 344 29.82 -22.45 7.96
C MET A 344 29.15 -22.91 9.25
N GLN A 345 29.63 -22.43 10.39
CA GLN A 345 28.97 -22.60 11.68
C GLN A 345 27.97 -21.49 11.86
N VAL A 346 26.70 -21.87 12.09
CA VAL A 346 25.61 -20.95 12.42
C VAL A 346 25.25 -21.17 13.88
N ASN A 347 25.43 -20.16 14.70
CA ASN A 347 25.08 -20.17 16.11
C ASN A 347 23.79 -19.38 16.33
N ASN A 348 22.75 -20.05 16.84
CA ASN A 348 21.48 -19.40 17.15
C ASN A 348 21.49 -18.87 18.57
N SER A 349 21.93 -17.63 18.73
CA SER A 349 21.89 -16.89 20.00
C SER A 349 20.49 -16.37 20.37
N THR A 350 19.47 -16.61 19.54
CA THR A 350 18.10 -16.14 19.77
C THR A 350 17.28 -17.10 20.64
N GLU A 351 16.19 -16.59 21.23
CA GLU A 351 15.23 -17.39 22.01
C GLU A 351 14.27 -18.22 21.14
N PHE A 352 14.42 -18.19 19.81
CA PHE A 352 13.51 -18.83 18.86
C PHE A 352 14.24 -19.84 17.99
N ASP A 353 13.59 -20.95 17.67
CA ASP A 353 14.11 -21.91 16.70
C ASP A 353 14.15 -21.27 15.30
N ILE A 354 15.26 -21.46 14.59
CA ILE A 354 15.45 -21.01 13.22
C ILE A 354 15.19 -22.19 12.28
N VAL A 355 14.23 -22.02 11.37
CA VAL A 355 14.00 -22.97 10.29
C VAL A 355 14.32 -22.28 8.98
N VAL A 356 15.39 -22.73 8.32
CA VAL A 356 15.78 -22.27 6.99
C VAL A 356 15.22 -23.27 6.00
N GLU A 357 14.36 -22.79 5.10
CA GLU A 357 13.87 -23.56 3.97
C GLU A 357 14.90 -23.52 2.83
N ASN A 358 14.64 -24.21 1.71
CA ASN A 358 15.51 -24.09 0.55
C ASN A 358 15.60 -22.63 0.11
N SER A 359 16.81 -22.07 0.14
CA SER A 359 17.05 -20.66 -0.15
C SER A 359 18.15 -20.49 -1.18
N ILE A 360 18.23 -19.28 -1.74
CA ILE A 360 19.21 -18.96 -2.77
C ILE A 360 20.03 -17.76 -2.29
N LEU A 361 21.35 -17.89 -2.31
CA LEU A 361 22.26 -16.75 -2.14
C LEU A 361 22.72 -16.26 -3.50
N TYR A 362 22.59 -14.96 -3.73
CA TYR A 362 23.18 -14.27 -4.87
C TYR A 362 24.36 -13.44 -4.38
N ILE A 363 25.53 -13.69 -4.95
CA ILE A 363 26.71 -12.87 -4.75
C ILE A 363 26.84 -11.99 -5.99
N THR A 364 26.74 -10.68 -5.79
CA THR A 364 26.80 -9.70 -6.87
C THR A 364 27.93 -8.71 -6.63
N GLN A 365 28.55 -8.23 -7.72
CA GLN A 365 29.52 -7.15 -7.70
C GLN A 365 29.14 -6.13 -8.78
N LYS A 366 28.98 -4.85 -8.40
CA LYS A 366 28.52 -3.79 -9.33
C LYS A 366 27.28 -4.20 -10.15
N GLU A 367 26.27 -4.76 -9.47
CA GLU A 367 25.01 -5.27 -10.04
C GLU A 367 25.14 -6.49 -10.99
N LYS A 368 26.36 -7.02 -11.20
CA LYS A 368 26.57 -8.25 -11.96
C LYS A 368 26.54 -9.46 -11.06
N ASN A 369 25.79 -10.48 -11.45
CA ASN A 369 25.77 -11.76 -10.73
C ASN A 369 27.10 -12.49 -10.91
N ILE A 370 27.78 -12.74 -9.80
CA ILE A 370 29.05 -13.46 -9.72
C ILE A 370 28.79 -14.93 -9.37
N ALA A 371 27.93 -15.20 -8.39
CA ALA A 371 27.63 -16.56 -7.94
C ALA A 371 26.17 -16.72 -7.50
N THR A 372 25.61 -17.90 -7.74
CA THR A 372 24.31 -18.30 -7.20
C THR A 372 24.46 -19.62 -6.44
N ILE A 373 24.22 -19.60 -5.13
CA ILE A 373 24.36 -20.74 -4.23
C ILE A 373 22.98 -21.19 -3.79
N LYS A 374 22.72 -22.50 -3.86
CA LYS A 374 21.53 -23.09 -3.27
C LYS A 374 21.86 -23.60 -1.88
N LEU A 375 21.16 -23.11 -0.88
CA LEU A 375 21.22 -23.61 0.48
C LEU A 375 20.10 -24.62 0.69
N SER A 376 20.45 -25.77 1.24
CA SER A 376 19.47 -26.80 1.61
C SER A 376 18.79 -26.41 2.92
N SER A 377 17.55 -26.84 3.10
CA SER A 377 16.81 -26.58 4.34
C SER A 377 17.50 -27.18 5.57
N PHE A 378 17.52 -26.45 6.67
CA PHE A 378 17.98 -26.94 7.98
C PHE A 378 17.18 -26.31 9.11
N SER A 379 17.16 -26.97 10.26
CA SER A 379 16.55 -26.46 11.50
C SER A 379 17.63 -26.29 12.56
N LEU A 380 17.60 -25.17 13.27
CA LEU A 380 18.57 -24.79 14.28
C LEU A 380 17.81 -24.34 15.54
N PRO A 381 17.70 -25.21 16.56
CA PRO A 381 17.05 -24.87 17.82
C PRO A 381 17.70 -23.67 18.52
N ALA A 382 16.93 -23.00 19.38
CA ALA A 382 17.42 -21.89 20.21
C ALA A 382 18.64 -22.31 21.06
N GLY A 383 19.72 -21.52 21.01
CA GLY A 383 20.96 -21.76 21.76
C GLY A 383 21.89 -22.84 21.18
N GLU A 384 21.55 -23.45 20.04
CA GLU A 384 22.39 -24.46 19.40
C GLU A 384 23.30 -23.89 18.31
N THR A 385 24.30 -24.68 17.91
CA THR A 385 25.18 -24.40 16.77
C THR A 385 25.05 -25.52 15.74
N HIS A 386 24.92 -25.17 14.46
CA HIS A 386 24.84 -26.13 13.37
C HIS A 386 25.89 -25.83 12.29
N LYS A 387 26.49 -26.89 11.74
CA LYS A 387 27.43 -26.79 10.62
C LYS A 387 26.68 -26.96 9.31
N VAL A 388 26.67 -25.90 8.50
CA VAL A 388 26.06 -25.87 7.17
C VAL A 388 27.19 -25.90 6.14
N LYS A 389 27.21 -26.94 5.28
CA LYS A 389 28.15 -26.99 4.17
C LYS A 389 27.65 -26.12 3.01
N ILE A 390 28.41 -25.08 2.67
CA ILE A 390 28.15 -24.19 1.54
C ILE A 390 28.93 -24.68 0.32
N ASN A 391 28.23 -24.92 -0.78
CA ASN A 391 28.82 -25.34 -2.05
C ASN A 391 28.60 -24.25 -3.12
N LEU A 392 29.64 -23.49 -3.43
CA LEU A 392 29.69 -22.58 -4.58
C LEU A 392 29.83 -23.44 -5.85
N GLY A 393 28.69 -23.86 -6.40
CA GLY A 393 28.62 -24.72 -7.58
C GLY A 393 29.08 -24.02 -8.88
N SER A 394 28.93 -24.73 -10.00
CA SER A 394 29.37 -24.33 -11.35
C SER A 394 28.68 -23.09 -11.95
N ASN A 395 27.73 -22.46 -11.25
CA ASN A 395 27.04 -21.25 -11.69
C ASN A 395 27.73 -19.99 -11.15
N THR A 396 29.06 -20.00 -11.21
CA THR A 396 29.89 -18.87 -10.80
C THR A 396 30.55 -18.32 -12.06
N ASP A 397 30.20 -17.10 -12.48
CA ASP A 397 30.72 -16.47 -13.69
C ASP A 397 31.64 -15.30 -13.35
N PHE A 398 32.88 -15.64 -12.99
CA PHE A 398 33.90 -14.65 -12.66
C PHE A 398 34.38 -13.82 -13.86
N ARG A 399 33.89 -14.08 -15.10
CA ARG A 399 34.09 -13.15 -16.23
C ARG A 399 33.37 -11.82 -16.00
N ASN A 400 32.40 -11.81 -15.10
CA ASN A 400 31.69 -10.61 -14.69
C ASN A 400 32.41 -9.81 -13.58
N LEU A 401 33.53 -10.31 -13.04
CA LEU A 401 34.34 -9.54 -12.09
C LEU A 401 34.83 -8.26 -12.74
N SER A 402 34.87 -7.20 -11.94
CA SER A 402 35.49 -5.94 -12.32
C SER A 402 37.02 -6.05 -12.36
N ASP A 403 37.67 -5.07 -12.98
CA ASP A 403 39.13 -5.00 -13.06
C ASP A 403 39.76 -5.08 -11.65
N PHE A 404 41.02 -5.53 -11.58
CA PHE A 404 41.70 -5.85 -10.31
C PHE A 404 41.66 -4.71 -9.27
N ASN A 405 41.66 -3.45 -9.73
CA ASN A 405 41.59 -2.27 -8.86
C ASN A 405 40.21 -2.09 -8.18
N ASP A 406 39.16 -2.71 -8.71
CA ASP A 406 37.78 -2.61 -8.24
C ASP A 406 37.31 -3.87 -7.49
N LEU A 407 38.16 -4.90 -7.39
CA LEU A 407 37.82 -6.18 -6.76
C LEU A 407 37.45 -6.09 -5.28
N MET A 408 37.77 -5.00 -4.59
CA MET A 408 37.43 -4.83 -3.17
C MET A 408 36.13 -4.03 -2.95
N ASN A 409 35.55 -3.47 -4.01
CA ASN A 409 34.41 -2.56 -3.92
C ASN A 409 33.09 -3.22 -4.39
N ASP A 410 31.97 -2.71 -3.87
CA ASP A 410 30.59 -2.98 -4.33
C ASP A 410 30.13 -4.45 -4.34
N TRP A 411 30.63 -5.26 -3.41
CA TRP A 411 30.12 -6.61 -3.17
C TRP A 411 28.85 -6.60 -2.34
N ASN A 412 27.80 -7.23 -2.85
CA ASN A 412 26.54 -7.48 -2.15
C ASN A 412 26.24 -8.99 -2.12
N ILE A 413 25.87 -9.48 -0.95
CA ILE A 413 25.46 -10.87 -0.75
C ILE A 413 23.98 -10.85 -0.35
N ASN A 414 23.11 -11.19 -1.29
CA ASN A 414 21.67 -11.16 -1.09
C ASN A 414 21.17 -12.59 -0.88
N MET A 415 20.41 -12.81 0.19
CA MET A 415 19.69 -14.06 0.39
C MET A 415 18.24 -13.88 -0.06
N GLU A 416 17.75 -14.78 -0.90
CA GLU A 416 16.35 -14.90 -1.27
C GLU A 416 15.72 -16.11 -0.56
N ILE A 417 14.65 -15.83 0.18
CA ILE A 417 13.83 -16.84 0.84
C ILE A 417 12.36 -16.53 0.55
N ASP A 418 11.56 -17.53 0.21
CA ASP A 418 10.10 -17.36 0.10
C ASP A 418 9.49 -17.15 1.49
N ILE A 419 8.86 -16.00 1.76
CA ILE A 419 8.08 -15.81 3.00
C ILE A 419 6.69 -16.45 2.91
N TRP A 420 6.22 -16.68 1.70
CA TRP A 420 5.02 -17.42 1.36
C TRP A 420 5.26 -18.04 -0.02
N PRO A 421 4.65 -19.19 -0.37
CA PRO A 421 4.88 -19.82 -1.66
C PRO A 421 4.75 -18.84 -2.83
N GLY A 422 5.86 -18.57 -3.53
CA GLY A 422 5.94 -17.65 -4.67
C GLY A 422 6.00 -16.15 -4.32
N ILE A 423 6.20 -15.79 -3.04
CA ILE A 423 6.45 -14.41 -2.59
C ILE A 423 7.87 -14.37 -2.01
N PRO A 424 8.85 -13.88 -2.78
CA PRO A 424 10.24 -13.84 -2.35
C PRO A 424 10.47 -12.70 -1.36
N PHE A 425 11.38 -12.93 -0.42
CA PHE A 425 11.96 -11.94 0.46
C PHE A 425 13.47 -11.95 0.25
N ILE A 426 13.99 -10.81 -0.17
CA ILE A 426 15.41 -10.62 -0.49
C ILE A 426 15.99 -9.68 0.57
N PHE A 427 17.13 -10.06 1.15
CA PHE A 427 17.83 -9.20 2.10
C PHE A 427 19.34 -9.32 1.94
N ASN A 428 20.04 -8.22 2.20
CA ASN A 428 21.51 -8.16 2.13
C ASN A 428 22.12 -8.64 3.46
N LEU A 429 23.04 -9.59 3.38
CA LEU A 429 23.75 -10.15 4.54
C LEU A 429 24.94 -9.29 5.01
N LYS A 430 25.36 -8.29 4.22
CA LYS A 430 26.57 -7.49 4.48
C LYS A 430 26.32 -6.23 5.31
N GLU A 431 25.07 -5.83 5.53
CA GLU A 431 24.68 -4.62 6.28
C GLU A 431 24.36 -4.86 7.76
N SER A 432 24.86 -5.93 8.38
CA SER A 432 24.74 -6.14 9.84
C SER A 432 25.76 -5.33 10.64
#